data_AF-A0A2J6QVV8-F1
#
_entry.id   AF-A0A2J6QVV8-F1
#
_cell.length_a   1.000
_cell.length_b   1.000
_cell.length_c   1.000
_cell.angle_alpha   90.00
_cell.angle_beta   90.00
_cell.angle_gamma   90.00
#
_symmetry.space_group_name_H-M   'P 1'
#
loop_
_entity.id
_entity.type
_entity.pdbx_description
1 polymer ?
#
loop_
_entity_poly.entity_id
_entity_poly.type
_entity_poly.pdbx_seq_one_letter_code
_entity_poly.pdbx_strand_id
1 'polypeptide(L)'
;MIRAYILFAKEAKSLDSSSKDPLAPIIFTGERIRGTLSICHVPTEESIFDTVQILLRGDITTVAHIKASIYNRTEKPLIRSITLPLVFNGMDMKSGSQQLPPSIRIIQPASKKSSISSHRSTPRVCDVAYYIEARLFLKGHLVCGASREIILMPVAVMPPPIEPGDLKNEYRLFTSSELGISWRRKHSLMVSISSSEPRPLSFSIPSAKDEILSTELVLAFSARPMLSDNETENLARPEVTECNLAITLEATTYFLRREEESALSVVEARDTPFSVVKTAKFKSQRMKVRLQNWDRAKSTTCWETAVRVPVHLPADAPQLPSFFAGLVSRRYAFLIEAKLSSESGSCLHDRLKLKVPVQVVHAPVVTELGDDEELDCTTESPIYVP
;
A
#
# COMPACT_ATOMS: atom_id res chain seq x y z
N MET A 1 19.33 36.46 19.08
CA MET A 1 19.13 35.36 18.10
C MET A 1 17.80 34.68 18.44
N ILE A 2 16.88 34.58 17.48
CA ILE A 2 15.59 33.88 17.65
C ILE A 2 15.76 32.45 17.14
N ARG A 3 15.24 31.47 17.86
CA ARG A 3 15.18 30.07 17.44
C ARG A 3 13.75 29.54 17.64
N ALA A 4 13.29 28.71 16.72
CA ALA A 4 11.98 28.08 16.79
C ALA A 4 12.13 26.55 16.65
N TYR A 5 11.33 25.78 17.39
CA TYR A 5 11.31 24.33 17.36
C TYR A 5 9.86 23.84 17.33
N ILE A 6 9.58 22.80 16.54
CA ILE A 6 8.28 22.11 16.50
C ILE A 6 8.46 20.79 17.22
N LEU A 7 7.72 20.58 18.30
CA LEU A 7 7.82 19.41 19.17
C LEU A 7 6.50 18.64 19.19
N PHE A 8 6.56 17.31 19.22
CA PHE A 8 5.39 16.43 19.29
C PHE A 8 5.35 15.60 20.58
N ALA A 9 4.15 15.50 21.19
CA ALA A 9 3.85 14.63 22.33
C ALA A 9 4.92 14.66 23.45
N LYS A 10 5.61 13.53 23.68
CA LYS A 10 6.60 13.37 24.76
C LYS A 10 7.83 14.27 24.59
N GLU A 11 8.12 14.75 23.37
CA GLU A 11 9.22 15.69 23.10
C GLU A 11 8.99 17.02 23.82
N ALA A 12 7.75 17.51 23.87
CA ALA A 12 7.41 18.76 24.56
C ALA A 12 7.62 18.69 26.08
N LYS A 13 7.60 17.48 26.66
CA LYS A 13 7.79 17.25 28.10
C LYS A 13 9.26 17.08 28.50
N SER A 14 10.16 16.85 27.53
CA SER A 14 11.57 16.54 27.74
C SER A 14 12.43 17.54 26.97
N LEU A 15 12.50 18.78 27.43
CA LEU A 15 13.36 19.82 26.87
C LEU A 15 14.87 19.60 27.14
N ASP A 16 15.26 18.47 27.74
CA ASP A 16 16.67 18.14 27.96
C ASP A 16 17.39 17.84 26.63
N SER A 17 18.08 18.88 26.18
CA SER A 17 18.81 19.10 24.93
C SER A 17 19.91 18.09 24.51
N SER A 18 19.94 16.87 25.05
CA SER A 18 21.00 15.89 24.77
C SER A 18 20.61 14.75 23.82
N SER A 19 19.36 14.66 23.38
CA SER A 19 18.88 13.50 22.61
C SER A 19 19.02 13.69 21.11
N LYS A 20 19.51 12.64 20.42
CA LYS A 20 19.52 12.46 18.96
C LYS A 20 18.19 12.93 18.33
N ASP A 21 18.26 13.51 17.13
CA ASP A 21 17.10 13.96 16.36
C ASP A 21 15.94 12.95 16.49
N PRO A 22 14.82 13.35 17.12
CA PRO A 22 13.76 12.41 17.39
C PRO A 22 13.14 11.92 16.07
N LEU A 23 12.71 10.66 16.03
CA LEU A 23 12.07 10.08 14.84
C LEU A 23 10.84 10.90 14.45
N ALA A 24 10.56 10.99 13.14
CA ALA A 24 9.38 11.67 12.64
C ALA A 24 8.10 11.00 13.20
N PRO A 25 7.15 11.75 13.76
CA PRO A 25 5.91 11.19 14.29
C PRO A 25 5.03 10.66 13.14
N ILE A 26 4.35 9.54 13.39
CA ILE A 26 3.33 9.02 12.48
C ILE A 26 2.00 9.69 12.81
N ILE A 27 1.34 10.22 11.79
CA ILE A 27 0.06 10.94 11.89
C ILE A 27 -0.91 10.26 10.94
N PHE A 28 -2.04 9.81 11.47
CA PHE A 28 -3.05 9.19 10.63
C PHE A 28 -4.04 10.22 10.06
N THR A 29 -4.52 10.04 8.82
CA THR A 29 -5.52 10.97 8.25
C THR A 29 -6.81 10.94 9.06
N GLY A 30 -7.44 12.10 9.25
CA GLY A 30 -8.58 12.26 10.15
C GLY A 30 -8.20 12.44 11.63
N GLU A 31 -6.95 12.20 12.03
CA GLU A 31 -6.47 12.53 13.36
C GLU A 31 -6.11 14.01 13.50
N ARG A 32 -6.31 14.55 14.71
CA ARG A 32 -5.89 15.90 15.05
C ARG A 32 -4.37 15.93 15.24
N ILE A 33 -3.68 16.74 14.44
CA ILE A 33 -2.26 17.03 14.66
C ILE A 33 -2.14 17.91 15.90
N ARG A 34 -1.41 17.42 16.92
CA ARG A 34 -1.10 18.17 18.14
C ARG A 34 0.41 18.29 18.29
N GLY A 35 0.89 19.52 18.43
CA GLY A 35 2.30 19.82 18.65
C GLY A 35 2.48 21.17 19.33
N THR A 36 3.71 21.47 19.73
CA THR A 36 4.07 22.73 20.39
C THR A 36 5.14 23.43 19.57
N LEU A 37 4.91 24.72 19.29
CA LEU A 37 5.93 25.61 18.74
C LEU A 37 6.65 26.30 19.90
N SER A 38 7.88 25.91 20.17
CA SER A 38 8.72 26.56 21.19
C SER A 38 9.61 27.61 20.54
N ILE A 39 9.47 28.86 20.99
CA ILE A 39 10.26 29.99 20.49
C ILE A 39 11.19 30.45 21.61
N CYS A 40 12.50 30.45 21.35
CA CYS A 40 13.50 30.92 22.29
C CYS A 40 14.17 32.18 21.73
N HIS A 41 14.25 33.23 22.55
CA HIS A 41 14.92 34.46 22.19
C HIS A 41 15.63 35.07 23.40
N VAL A 42 16.57 35.96 23.12
CA VAL A 42 17.17 36.81 24.16
C VAL A 42 16.11 37.82 24.58
N PRO A 43 15.87 38.07 25.88
CA PRO A 43 14.90 39.07 26.32
C PRO A 43 15.29 40.43 25.76
N THR A 44 14.38 41.07 25.03
CA THR A 44 14.51 42.43 24.48
C THR A 44 13.21 43.18 24.77
N GLU A 45 13.27 44.51 24.90
CA GLU A 45 12.07 45.33 25.19
C GLU A 45 11.08 45.40 24.01
N GLU A 46 11.52 45.09 22.79
CA GLU A 46 10.67 45.12 21.60
C GLU A 46 10.09 43.74 21.23
N SER A 47 8.89 43.77 20.64
CA SER A 47 8.30 42.59 20.00
C SER A 47 9.17 42.13 18.83
N ILE A 48 9.56 40.87 18.89
CA ILE A 48 10.46 40.21 17.93
C ILE A 48 9.72 39.54 16.76
N PHE A 49 8.39 39.37 16.85
CA PHE A 49 7.52 38.87 15.78
C PHE A 49 6.06 39.25 16.07
N ASP A 50 5.23 39.39 15.04
CA ASP A 50 3.80 39.73 15.14
C ASP A 50 2.86 38.66 14.54
N THR A 51 3.41 37.70 13.80
CA THR A 51 2.62 36.69 13.11
C THR A 51 3.33 35.34 13.11
N VAL A 52 2.58 34.28 13.30
CA VAL A 52 3.04 32.90 13.17
C VAL A 52 2.23 32.20 12.07
N GLN A 53 2.91 31.70 11.06
CA GLN A 53 2.28 30.90 10.01
C GLN A 53 2.69 29.43 10.18
N ILE A 54 1.72 28.52 10.10
CA ILE A 54 1.94 27.08 10.15
C ILE A 54 1.52 26.46 8.82
N LEU A 55 2.45 25.78 8.17
CA LEU A 55 2.28 25.18 6.86
C LEU A 55 2.40 23.66 6.96
N LEU A 56 1.49 22.92 6.34
CA LEU A 56 1.73 21.53 5.98
C LEU A 56 2.25 21.50 4.54
N ARG A 57 3.51 21.11 4.38
CA ARG A 57 4.15 20.93 3.07
C ARG A 57 4.37 19.45 2.81
N GLY A 58 3.73 18.90 1.79
CA GLY A 58 4.10 17.62 1.20
C GLY A 58 4.99 17.83 -0.01
N ASP A 59 6.02 17.02 -0.18
CA ASP A 59 6.90 17.04 -1.33
C ASP A 59 6.91 15.64 -1.97
N ILE A 60 6.49 15.57 -3.24
CA ILE A 60 6.71 14.37 -4.06
C ILE A 60 7.99 14.59 -4.84
N THR A 61 9.02 13.80 -4.53
CA THR A 61 10.27 13.79 -5.27
C THR A 61 10.35 12.53 -6.10
N THR A 62 10.49 12.70 -7.42
CA THR A 62 10.84 11.59 -8.32
C THR A 62 12.18 11.91 -8.97
N VAL A 63 13.19 11.12 -8.65
CA VAL A 63 14.54 11.25 -9.23
C VAL A 63 14.75 10.11 -10.21
N ALA A 64 14.62 10.42 -11.50
CA ALA A 64 14.89 9.49 -12.59
C ALA A 64 16.06 10.00 -13.44
N HIS A 65 17.18 9.28 -13.42
CA HIS A 65 18.24 9.47 -14.41
C HIS A 65 17.85 8.77 -15.70
N ILE A 66 17.75 9.54 -16.79
CA ILE A 66 17.56 9.04 -18.16
C ILE A 66 18.81 9.42 -18.93
N LYS A 67 19.61 8.42 -19.35
CA LYS A 67 20.84 8.48 -20.19
C LYS A 67 21.72 9.74 -20.08
N ALA A 68 22.94 9.56 -19.56
CA ALA A 68 24.15 10.41 -19.61
C ALA A 68 24.09 11.93 -19.33
N SER A 69 22.93 12.62 -19.35
CA SER A 69 22.88 14.06 -19.02
C SER A 69 21.52 14.59 -18.55
N ILE A 70 20.44 13.80 -18.55
CA ILE A 70 19.11 14.34 -18.18
C ILE A 70 18.76 13.94 -16.74
N TYR A 71 18.98 14.90 -15.83
CA TYR A 71 18.47 14.90 -14.46
C TYR A 71 17.04 15.44 -14.46
N ASN A 72 16.05 14.55 -14.37
CA ASN A 72 14.67 14.97 -14.13
C ASN A 72 14.36 14.78 -12.65
N ARG A 73 14.60 15.83 -11.86
CA ARG A 73 13.99 15.98 -10.53
C ARG A 73 12.68 16.72 -10.73
N THR A 74 11.59 16.02 -10.52
CA THR A 74 10.29 16.68 -10.40
C THR A 74 9.99 16.78 -8.92
N GLU A 75 9.93 18.01 -8.41
CA GLU A 75 9.37 18.32 -7.10
C GLU A 75 7.99 18.90 -7.33
N LYS A 76 6.98 18.24 -6.79
CA LYS A 76 5.64 18.79 -6.77
C LYS A 76 5.25 19.07 -5.32
N PRO A 77 5.03 20.34 -4.97
CA PRO A 77 4.54 20.69 -3.66
C PRO A 77 3.06 20.29 -3.54
N LEU A 78 2.73 19.51 -2.52
CA LEU A 78 1.40 19.31 -1.97
C LEU A 78 1.26 20.26 -0.78
N ILE A 79 0.95 21.53 -1.03
CA ILE A 79 0.92 22.55 0.04
C ILE A 79 -0.50 22.77 0.54
N ARG A 80 -0.68 22.74 1.87
CA ARG A 80 -1.80 23.37 2.58
C ARG A 80 -1.27 24.35 3.61
N SER A 81 -1.63 25.63 3.47
CA SER A 81 -1.18 26.71 4.36
C SER A 81 -2.26 27.18 5.30
N ILE A 82 -1.92 27.39 6.56
CA ILE A 82 -2.76 28.09 7.53
C ILE A 82 -1.95 29.26 8.10
N THR A 83 -2.49 30.47 8.00
CA THR A 83 -1.90 31.66 8.58
C THR A 83 -2.71 32.05 9.81
N LEU A 84 -2.08 32.10 10.98
CA LEU A 84 -2.74 32.45 12.24
C LEU A 84 -2.18 33.80 12.76
N PRO A 85 -3.01 34.85 12.80
CA PRO A 85 -2.73 36.03 13.62
C PRO A 85 -2.62 35.66 15.11
N LEU A 86 -1.81 36.39 15.87
CA LEU A 86 -1.55 36.15 17.30
C LEU A 86 -2.80 36.18 18.22
N VAL A 87 -3.96 36.59 17.70
CA VAL A 87 -5.23 36.64 18.43
C VAL A 87 -6.29 35.91 17.61
N PHE A 88 -6.52 34.61 17.86
CA PHE A 88 -7.49 33.81 17.09
C PHE A 88 -8.48 33.05 17.96
N ASN A 89 -9.75 33.45 17.86
CA ASN A 89 -10.93 32.64 18.18
C ASN A 89 -11.39 31.95 16.88
N GLY A 90 -11.75 30.67 17.01
CA GLY A 90 -11.98 29.69 15.95
C GLY A 90 -12.58 30.11 14.62
N MET A 91 -12.03 29.53 13.54
CA MET A 91 -12.71 29.40 12.26
C MET A 91 -12.89 27.93 11.89
N ASP A 92 -14.11 27.56 11.53
CA ASP A 92 -14.43 26.32 10.82
C ASP A 92 -14.04 26.45 9.35
N MET A 93 -13.20 25.51 8.88
CA MET A 93 -12.72 25.46 7.50
C MET A 93 -13.54 24.48 6.67
N LYS A 94 -14.25 24.99 5.65
CA LYS A 94 -14.74 24.16 4.53
C LYS A 94 -13.56 23.80 3.63
N SER A 95 -12.96 22.65 3.86
CA SER A 95 -11.85 22.16 3.03
C SER A 95 -12.35 21.29 1.88
N GLY A 96 -11.91 21.55 0.66
CA GLY A 96 -12.04 20.59 -0.45
C GLY A 96 -11.30 19.30 -0.11
N SER A 97 -11.91 18.15 -0.39
CA SER A 97 -11.41 16.81 -0.08
C SER A 97 -10.28 16.40 -1.03
N GLN A 98 -9.12 17.03 -0.93
CA GLN A 98 -7.92 16.54 -1.63
C GLN A 98 -7.25 15.46 -0.76
N GLN A 99 -7.35 14.20 -1.20
CA GLN A 99 -6.78 13.05 -0.51
C GLN A 99 -5.25 13.06 -0.64
N LEU A 100 -4.56 13.22 0.49
CA LEU A 100 -3.09 13.21 0.53
C LEU A 100 -2.56 11.76 0.51
N PRO A 101 -1.56 11.43 -0.33
CA PRO A 101 -0.94 10.10 -0.29
C PRO A 101 -0.15 9.88 1.01
N PRO A 102 0.07 8.63 1.45
CA PRO A 102 0.98 8.34 2.56
C PRO A 102 2.40 8.83 2.28
N SER A 103 3.13 9.04 3.37
CA SER A 103 4.58 9.16 3.32
C SER A 103 5.18 7.84 2.85
N ILE A 104 6.00 7.88 1.80
CA ILE A 104 6.55 6.68 1.20
C ILE A 104 7.92 6.97 0.60
N ARG A 105 8.94 6.26 1.10
CA ARG A 105 10.27 6.27 0.51
C ARG A 105 10.55 4.97 -0.23
N ILE A 106 10.77 5.08 -1.54
CA ILE A 106 11.06 3.98 -2.43
C ILE A 106 12.43 4.19 -3.07
N ILE A 107 13.37 3.32 -2.72
CA ILE A 107 14.70 3.26 -3.36
C ILE A 107 14.69 2.11 -4.37
N GLN A 108 14.94 2.41 -5.64
CA GLN A 108 15.12 1.41 -6.69
C GLN A 108 16.63 1.22 -6.92
N PRO A 109 17.18 0.02 -6.65
CA PRO A 109 18.59 -0.24 -6.90
C PRO A 109 18.89 -0.15 -8.40
N ALA A 110 20.11 0.28 -8.71
CA ALA A 110 20.68 0.28 -10.05
C ALA A 110 20.53 -1.10 -10.72
N SER A 111 19.98 -1.16 -11.94
CA SER A 111 19.80 -2.44 -12.63
C SER A 111 21.15 -3.01 -13.06
N LYS A 112 21.48 -4.24 -12.64
CA LYS A 112 22.72 -4.96 -13.03
C LYS A 112 22.75 -5.45 -14.50
N LYS A 113 21.81 -5.04 -15.35
CA LYS A 113 21.54 -5.65 -16.68
C LYS A 113 22.01 -4.84 -17.90
N SER A 114 23.05 -4.01 -17.79
CA SER A 114 23.71 -3.46 -18.98
C SER A 114 25.13 -4.02 -19.10
N SER A 115 25.28 -5.10 -19.85
CA SER A 115 26.57 -5.71 -20.19
C SER A 115 27.36 -4.92 -21.23
N ILE A 116 26.92 -3.74 -21.67
CA ILE A 116 27.66 -2.91 -22.63
C ILE A 116 27.50 -1.43 -22.22
N SER A 117 28.64 -0.78 -21.99
CA SER A 117 28.88 0.58 -21.49
C SER A 117 28.97 0.76 -19.96
N SER A 118 30.14 1.25 -19.56
CA SER A 118 30.68 1.47 -18.22
C SER A 118 30.06 2.64 -17.46
N HIS A 119 28.75 2.89 -17.62
CA HIS A 119 28.08 3.94 -16.86
C HIS A 119 27.38 3.34 -15.64
N ARG A 120 27.93 3.66 -14.45
CA ARG A 120 27.30 3.37 -13.15
C ARG A 120 25.87 3.89 -13.18
N SER A 121 24.88 3.01 -13.28
CA SER A 121 23.49 3.41 -13.10
C SER A 121 23.32 3.82 -11.63
N THR A 122 22.85 5.03 -11.39
CA THR A 122 22.52 5.51 -10.04
C THR A 122 21.13 5.01 -9.65
N PRO A 123 20.88 4.75 -8.36
CA PRO A 123 19.57 4.32 -7.89
C PRO A 123 18.51 5.40 -8.16
N ARG A 124 17.32 4.99 -8.60
CA ARG A 124 16.16 5.90 -8.70
C ARG A 124 15.50 5.99 -7.33
N VAL A 125 15.22 7.20 -6.88
CA VAL A 125 14.53 7.44 -5.59
C VAL A 125 13.21 8.12 -5.89
N CYS A 126 12.13 7.54 -5.38
CA CYS A 126 10.82 8.17 -5.35
C CYS A 126 10.43 8.32 -3.88
N ASP A 127 10.17 9.55 -3.44
CA ASP A 127 9.84 9.87 -2.05
C ASP A 127 8.58 10.75 -2.00
N VAL A 128 7.71 10.46 -1.04
CA VAL A 128 6.65 11.36 -0.60
C VAL A 128 6.95 11.65 0.86
N ALA A 129 7.32 12.89 1.16
CA ALA A 129 7.65 13.34 2.50
C ALA A 129 6.75 14.52 2.88
N TYR A 130 6.39 14.61 4.16
CA TYR A 130 5.59 15.72 4.68
C TYR A 130 6.33 16.42 5.79
N TYR A 131 6.15 17.73 5.85
CA TYR A 131 6.79 18.61 6.81
C TYR A 131 5.75 19.57 7.37
N ILE A 132 5.81 19.80 8.67
CA ILE A 132 5.18 20.95 9.29
C ILE A 132 6.23 22.05 9.34
N GLU A 133 5.94 23.19 8.72
CA GLU A 133 6.77 24.38 8.80
C GLU A 133 6.11 25.45 9.66
N ALA A 134 6.88 26.02 10.57
CA ALA A 134 6.50 27.20 11.32
C ALA A 134 7.33 28.38 10.82
N ARG A 135 6.68 29.50 10.51
CA ARG A 135 7.32 30.71 9.99
C ARG A 135 6.89 31.89 10.86
N LEU A 136 7.87 32.62 11.41
CA LEU A 136 7.68 33.79 12.24
C LEU A 136 7.87 35.04 11.39
N PHE A 137 6.90 35.94 11.38
CA PHE A 137 6.97 37.20 10.65
C PHE A 137 6.94 38.40 11.61
N LEU A 138 7.58 39.49 11.20
CA LEU A 138 7.49 40.81 11.82
C LEU A 138 7.27 41.83 10.72
N LYS A 139 6.16 42.56 10.79
CA LYS A 139 5.75 43.57 9.79
C LYS A 139 5.75 43.00 8.37
N GLY A 140 5.32 41.75 8.23
CA GLY A 140 5.29 41.02 6.95
C GLY A 140 6.63 40.43 6.48
N HIS A 141 7.73 40.65 7.20
CA HIS A 141 9.03 40.06 6.88
C HIS A 141 9.28 38.77 7.66
N LEU A 142 9.73 37.71 6.97
CA LEU A 142 10.10 36.45 7.62
C LEU A 142 11.35 36.67 8.48
N VAL A 143 11.22 36.44 9.78
CA VAL A 143 12.30 36.63 10.77
C VAL A 143 12.98 35.30 11.10
N CYS A 144 12.20 34.22 11.21
CA CYS A 144 12.70 32.90 11.57
C CYS A 144 11.77 31.82 11.04
N GLY A 145 12.30 30.61 10.81
CA GLY A 145 11.52 29.45 10.43
C GLY A 145 12.02 28.18 11.11
N ALA A 146 11.12 27.21 11.25
CA ALA A 146 11.41 25.85 11.69
C ALA A 146 10.65 24.87 10.79
N SER A 147 11.21 23.69 10.57
CA SER A 147 10.56 22.63 9.80
C SER A 147 10.79 21.29 10.49
N ARG A 148 9.76 20.44 10.51
CA ARG A 148 9.78 19.13 11.14
C ARG A 148 9.07 18.11 10.26
N GLU A 149 9.78 17.05 9.89
CA GLU A 149 9.24 15.94 9.11
C GLU A 149 8.17 15.19 9.92
N ILE A 150 7.11 14.76 9.23
CA ILE A 150 6.07 13.88 9.76
C ILE A 150 5.85 12.72 8.79
N ILE A 151 5.37 11.59 9.31
CA ILE A 151 4.95 10.44 8.51
C ILE A 151 3.42 10.46 8.45
N LEU A 152 2.87 11.00 7.38
CA LEU A 152 1.44 10.92 7.10
C LEU A 152 1.05 9.50 6.66
N MET A 153 0.05 8.91 7.29
CA MET A 153 -0.49 7.58 6.96
C MET A 153 -2.01 7.66 6.79
N PRO A 154 -2.59 7.29 5.64
CA PRO A 154 -4.03 7.36 5.50
C PRO A 154 -4.70 6.24 6.29
N VAL A 155 -5.68 6.60 7.11
CA VAL A 155 -6.71 5.68 7.59
C VAL A 155 -7.66 5.48 6.42
N ALA A 156 -7.61 4.31 5.81
CA ALA A 156 -8.51 4.03 4.72
C ALA A 156 -9.89 3.64 5.30
N VAL A 157 -10.93 4.33 4.87
CA VAL A 157 -12.25 3.69 4.74
C VAL A 157 -12.05 2.55 3.75
N MET A 158 -12.49 1.34 4.11
CA MET A 158 -12.33 0.14 3.27
C MET A 158 -12.76 0.45 1.83
N PRO A 159 -11.83 0.47 0.85
CA PRO A 159 -12.19 0.81 -0.51
C PRO A 159 -13.06 -0.30 -1.12
N PRO A 160 -13.94 0.03 -2.09
CA PRO A 160 -14.73 -0.98 -2.77
C PRO A 160 -13.81 -2.01 -3.44
N PRO A 161 -14.27 -3.27 -3.62
CA PRO A 161 -13.51 -4.28 -4.37
C PRO A 161 -13.04 -3.76 -5.72
N ILE A 162 -11.86 -4.20 -6.13
CA ILE A 162 -11.27 -3.80 -7.40
C ILE A 162 -11.91 -4.61 -8.51
N GLU A 163 -12.66 -3.95 -9.38
CA GLU A 163 -13.19 -4.55 -10.61
C GLU A 163 -12.03 -4.94 -11.55
N PRO A 164 -11.80 -6.24 -11.82
CA PRO A 164 -10.64 -6.68 -12.60
C PRO A 164 -10.63 -6.17 -14.04
N GLY A 165 -11.84 -5.90 -14.59
CA GLY A 165 -12.02 -5.38 -15.94
C GLY A 165 -11.45 -3.96 -16.12
N ASP A 166 -11.51 -3.15 -15.07
CA ASP A 166 -11.07 -1.75 -15.10
C ASP A 166 -9.56 -1.60 -15.31
N LEU A 167 -8.79 -2.68 -15.11
CA LEU A 167 -7.33 -2.67 -15.13
C LEU A 167 -6.76 -3.56 -16.25
N LYS A 168 -7.46 -3.66 -17.38
CA LYS A 168 -7.00 -4.32 -18.62
C LYS A 168 -6.48 -5.74 -18.39
N ASN A 169 -7.18 -6.53 -17.56
CA ASN A 169 -6.79 -7.90 -17.22
C ASN A 169 -5.41 -8.00 -16.53
N GLU A 170 -4.99 -6.96 -15.79
CA GLU A 170 -3.81 -7.04 -14.93
C GLU A 170 -3.94 -8.19 -13.91
N TYR A 171 -5.16 -8.39 -13.40
CA TYR A 171 -5.50 -9.49 -12.53
C TYR A 171 -5.98 -10.69 -13.34
N ARG A 172 -5.58 -11.87 -12.88
CA ARG A 172 -5.97 -13.16 -13.43
C ARG A 172 -6.62 -13.97 -12.33
N LEU A 173 -7.94 -13.87 -12.26
CA LEU A 173 -8.79 -14.55 -11.28
C LEU A 173 -9.15 -15.98 -11.69
N PHE A 174 -8.91 -16.34 -12.95
CA PHE A 174 -9.19 -17.65 -13.51
C PHE A 174 -8.05 -18.07 -14.43
N THR A 175 -7.70 -19.35 -14.39
CA THR A 175 -6.81 -19.97 -15.38
C THR A 175 -7.17 -21.44 -15.51
N SER A 176 -6.97 -21.99 -16.71
CA SER A 176 -7.07 -23.42 -16.97
C SER A 176 -5.78 -23.93 -17.61
N SER A 177 -5.54 -25.22 -17.46
CA SER A 177 -4.48 -25.95 -18.15
C SER A 177 -4.94 -27.38 -18.40
N GLU A 178 -4.43 -27.95 -19.47
CA GLU A 178 -4.61 -29.36 -19.80
C GLU A 178 -3.59 -30.19 -19.02
N LEU A 179 -4.09 -31.06 -18.15
CA LEU A 179 -3.27 -32.03 -17.44
C LEU A 179 -3.18 -33.31 -18.27
N GLY A 180 -2.01 -33.52 -18.87
CA GLY A 180 -1.64 -34.78 -19.48
C GLY A 180 -1.36 -35.83 -18.41
N ILE A 181 -2.17 -36.88 -18.36
CA ILE A 181 -1.93 -38.04 -17.49
C ILE A 181 -0.90 -38.93 -18.20
N SER A 182 0.27 -39.15 -17.60
CA SER A 182 1.41 -39.77 -18.31
C SER A 182 1.15 -41.19 -18.83
N TRP A 183 1.45 -41.38 -20.12
CA TRP A 183 1.85 -42.59 -20.86
C TRP A 183 0.87 -43.76 -21.07
N ARG A 184 -0.32 -43.84 -20.44
CA ARG A 184 -1.26 -44.96 -20.72
C ARG A 184 -2.75 -44.62 -20.91
N ARG A 185 -3.17 -43.35 -20.88
CA ARG A 185 -4.60 -42.99 -21.08
C ARG A 185 -4.76 -41.93 -22.18
N LYS A 186 -5.74 -42.13 -23.07
CA LYS A 186 -6.11 -41.22 -24.19
C LYS A 186 -6.88 -39.97 -23.76
N HIS A 187 -7.14 -39.80 -22.46
CA HIS A 187 -8.01 -38.72 -21.97
C HIS A 187 -7.18 -37.68 -21.23
N SER A 188 -7.16 -36.46 -21.75
CA SER A 188 -6.63 -35.31 -21.02
C SER A 188 -7.71 -34.67 -20.16
N LEU A 189 -7.31 -34.06 -19.05
CA LEU A 189 -8.21 -33.39 -18.13
C LEU A 189 -7.90 -31.90 -18.15
N MET A 190 -8.87 -31.08 -18.55
CA MET A 190 -8.75 -29.64 -18.35
C MET A 190 -9.07 -29.34 -16.89
N VAL A 191 -8.07 -28.85 -16.17
CA VAL A 191 -8.27 -28.37 -14.81
C VAL A 191 -8.17 -26.86 -14.80
N SER A 192 -9.13 -26.24 -14.14
CA SER A 192 -9.13 -24.82 -13.90
C SER A 192 -9.07 -24.51 -12.41
N ILE A 193 -8.51 -23.34 -12.11
CA ILE A 193 -8.52 -22.75 -10.79
C ILE A 193 -9.06 -21.33 -10.94
N SER A 194 -9.90 -20.94 -9.99
CA SER A 194 -10.37 -19.57 -9.85
C SER A 194 -10.32 -19.09 -8.41
N SER A 195 -10.37 -17.77 -8.26
CA SER A 195 -10.43 -17.10 -6.96
C SER A 195 -11.12 -15.75 -7.11
N SER A 196 -11.59 -15.20 -6.00
CA SER A 196 -12.11 -13.83 -5.91
C SER A 196 -11.17 -12.98 -5.06
N GLU A 197 -11.36 -11.65 -5.09
CA GLU A 197 -10.68 -10.76 -4.15
C GLU A 197 -10.99 -11.21 -2.70
N PRO A 198 -9.96 -11.45 -1.86
CA PRO A 198 -10.16 -11.82 -0.47
C PRO A 198 -10.48 -10.58 0.37
N ARG A 199 -10.83 -10.80 1.65
CA ARG A 199 -11.02 -9.68 2.58
C ARG A 199 -9.72 -8.85 2.72
N PRO A 200 -9.82 -7.53 2.92
CA PRO A 200 -8.64 -6.69 3.12
C PRO A 200 -7.76 -7.17 4.28
N LEU A 201 -6.46 -7.03 4.11
CA LEU A 201 -5.48 -7.18 5.18
C LEU A 201 -5.48 -5.88 5.99
N SER A 202 -5.95 -5.95 7.24
CA SER A 202 -6.06 -4.79 8.12
C SER A 202 -4.93 -4.72 9.12
N PHE A 203 -4.15 -3.63 9.13
CA PHE A 203 -3.20 -3.34 10.21
C PHE A 203 -3.96 -2.79 11.42
N SER A 204 -3.79 -3.42 12.58
CA SER A 204 -4.07 -2.80 13.86
C SER A 204 -2.90 -1.87 14.23
N ILE A 205 -3.19 -0.59 14.45
CA ILE A 205 -2.24 0.41 14.97
C ILE A 205 -1.81 -0.08 16.38
N PRO A 206 -0.52 0.03 16.77
CA PRO A 206 0.14 -1.01 17.55
C PRO A 206 -0.38 -1.09 18.98
N SER A 207 -1.16 -2.13 19.28
CA SER A 207 -1.50 -2.50 20.67
C SER A 207 -0.90 -3.84 21.11
N ALA A 208 -0.52 -4.74 20.19
CA ALA A 208 0.13 -6.00 20.55
C ALA A 208 1.23 -6.39 19.54
N LYS A 209 2.41 -6.76 20.05
CA LYS A 209 3.62 -7.05 19.28
C LYS A 209 3.56 -8.30 18.38
N ASP A 210 2.47 -9.08 18.42
CA ASP A 210 2.46 -10.45 17.87
C ASP A 210 1.21 -10.81 17.04
N GLU A 211 0.40 -9.83 16.62
CA GLU A 211 -0.76 -10.15 15.77
C GLU A 211 -0.31 -10.46 14.34
N ILE A 212 -0.33 -11.75 13.97
CA ILE A 212 -0.02 -12.20 12.61
C ILE A 212 -1.19 -11.81 11.70
N LEU A 213 -1.03 -10.71 10.99
CA LEU A 213 -1.99 -10.24 9.99
C LEU A 213 -2.23 -11.34 8.96
N SER A 214 -3.49 -11.72 8.76
CA SER A 214 -3.87 -12.75 7.82
C SER A 214 -5.21 -12.48 7.16
N THR A 215 -5.40 -13.07 5.98
CA THR A 215 -6.68 -13.10 5.27
C THR A 215 -6.95 -14.50 4.76
N GLU A 216 -8.20 -14.79 4.41
CA GLU A 216 -8.63 -16.08 3.89
C GLU A 216 -8.82 -15.99 2.38
N LEU A 217 -8.02 -16.76 1.63
CA LEU A 217 -8.11 -16.87 0.19
C LEU A 217 -8.92 -18.12 -0.17
N VAL A 218 -9.99 -17.93 -0.96
CA VAL A 218 -10.80 -19.04 -1.47
C VAL A 218 -10.32 -19.41 -2.87
N LEU A 219 -9.94 -20.66 -3.06
CA LEU A 219 -9.54 -21.23 -4.35
C LEU A 219 -10.56 -22.29 -4.77
N ALA A 220 -11.28 -22.03 -5.86
CA ALA A 220 -12.18 -22.99 -6.46
C ALA A 220 -11.45 -23.72 -7.59
N PHE A 221 -11.52 -25.03 -7.59
CA PHE A 221 -10.96 -25.90 -8.61
C PHE A 221 -12.09 -26.56 -9.36
N SER A 222 -11.94 -26.64 -10.68
CA SER A 222 -12.85 -27.41 -11.51
C SER A 222 -12.08 -28.29 -12.48
N ALA A 223 -12.59 -29.47 -12.76
CA ALA A 223 -11.94 -30.45 -13.60
C ALA A 223 -12.95 -30.99 -14.61
N ARG A 224 -12.64 -30.83 -15.89
CA ARG A 224 -13.44 -31.30 -17.01
C ARG A 224 -12.62 -32.22 -17.90
N PRO A 225 -13.08 -33.44 -18.18
CA PRO A 225 -12.42 -34.31 -19.14
C PRO A 225 -12.56 -33.76 -20.56
N MET A 226 -11.47 -33.80 -21.32
CA MET A 226 -11.44 -33.49 -22.74
C MET A 226 -11.81 -34.77 -23.51
N LEU A 227 -13.11 -35.00 -23.68
CA LEU A 227 -13.63 -36.14 -24.45
C LEU A 227 -13.85 -35.74 -25.91
N SER A 228 -13.66 -36.69 -26.83
CA SER A 228 -14.27 -36.62 -28.16
C SER A 228 -15.76 -36.98 -28.07
N ASP A 229 -16.61 -36.40 -28.92
CA ASP A 229 -18.09 -36.33 -28.86
C ASP A 229 -18.88 -37.63 -28.57
N ASN A 230 -18.26 -38.81 -28.50
CA ASN A 230 -18.94 -40.11 -28.34
C ASN A 230 -18.73 -40.83 -26.99
N GLU A 231 -18.04 -40.25 -26.01
CA GLU A 231 -17.69 -40.94 -24.75
C GLU A 231 -18.26 -40.26 -23.49
N THR A 232 -19.57 -40.09 -23.41
CA THR A 232 -20.21 -39.28 -22.34
C THR A 232 -20.58 -40.02 -21.06
N GLU A 233 -20.53 -41.36 -21.02
CA GLU A 233 -21.29 -42.06 -19.97
C GLU A 233 -20.52 -42.54 -18.73
N ASN A 234 -19.18 -42.65 -18.74
CA ASN A 234 -18.43 -43.17 -17.59
C ASN A 234 -17.19 -42.33 -17.23
N LEU A 235 -17.42 -41.09 -16.81
CA LEU A 235 -16.36 -40.21 -16.35
C LEU A 235 -15.94 -40.53 -14.92
N ALA A 236 -14.76 -41.12 -14.78
CA ALA A 236 -14.12 -41.34 -13.48
C ALA A 236 -13.80 -40.01 -12.80
N ARG A 237 -13.91 -39.98 -11.47
CA ARG A 237 -13.51 -38.85 -10.63
C ARG A 237 -12.03 -38.51 -10.87
N PRO A 238 -11.64 -37.22 -10.87
CA PRO A 238 -10.24 -36.83 -10.99
C PRO A 238 -9.38 -37.50 -9.89
N GLU A 239 -8.24 -38.08 -10.29
CA GLU A 239 -7.23 -38.63 -9.36
C GLU A 239 -6.41 -37.52 -8.64
N VAL A 240 -6.79 -36.25 -8.81
CA VAL A 240 -6.13 -35.09 -8.21
C VAL A 240 -6.60 -34.92 -6.77
N THR A 241 -5.73 -35.21 -5.81
CA THR A 241 -6.08 -35.18 -4.38
C THR A 241 -5.31 -34.14 -3.59
N GLU A 242 -4.23 -33.60 -4.15
CA GLU A 242 -3.35 -32.66 -3.47
C GLU A 242 -2.94 -31.50 -4.38
N CYS A 243 -2.75 -30.33 -3.78
CA CYS A 243 -2.25 -29.15 -4.45
C CYS A 243 -1.15 -28.49 -3.61
N ASN A 244 0.01 -28.28 -4.23
CA ASN A 244 1.09 -27.50 -3.65
C ASN A 244 0.94 -26.06 -4.12
N LEU A 245 0.72 -25.15 -3.18
CA LEU A 245 0.55 -23.73 -3.42
C LEU A 245 1.82 -22.98 -3.06
N ALA A 246 2.21 -22.04 -3.93
CA ALA A 246 3.16 -20.99 -3.61
C ALA A 246 2.46 -19.64 -3.78
N ILE A 247 2.28 -18.93 -2.67
CA ILE A 247 1.60 -17.63 -2.62
C ILE A 247 2.66 -16.56 -2.36
N THR A 248 2.69 -15.53 -3.20
CA THR A 248 3.65 -14.42 -3.10
C THR A 248 2.88 -13.11 -3.09
N LEU A 249 3.06 -12.29 -2.05
CA LEU A 249 2.54 -10.93 -2.06
C LEU A 249 3.39 -10.07 -3.01
N GLU A 250 2.72 -9.35 -3.90
CA GLU A 250 3.30 -8.37 -4.79
C GLU A 250 2.72 -7.00 -4.44
N ALA A 251 3.58 -6.01 -4.19
CA ALA A 251 3.18 -4.62 -4.10
C ALA A 251 3.66 -3.88 -5.35
N THR A 252 2.75 -3.15 -6.00
CA THR A 252 3.08 -2.28 -7.12
C THR A 252 2.78 -0.84 -6.76
N THR A 253 3.77 0.03 -6.89
CA THR A 253 3.65 1.47 -6.67
C THR A 253 3.93 2.23 -7.95
N TYR A 254 3.05 3.18 -8.23
CA TYR A 254 3.09 4.07 -9.38
C TYR A 254 3.46 5.46 -8.90
N PHE A 255 4.39 6.09 -9.59
CA PHE A 255 4.64 7.53 -9.49
C PHE A 255 4.41 8.14 -10.87
N LEU A 256 3.57 9.15 -10.92
CA LEU A 256 3.12 9.80 -12.14
C LEU A 256 3.55 11.26 -12.11
N ARG A 257 3.95 11.77 -13.27
CA ARG A 257 4.31 13.19 -13.40
C ARG A 257 3.07 14.10 -13.41
N ARG A 258 1.93 13.59 -13.88
CA ARG A 258 0.66 14.30 -13.96
C ARG A 258 -0.37 13.58 -13.09
N GLU A 259 -1.30 14.36 -12.55
CA GLU A 259 -2.41 13.80 -11.81
C GLU A 259 -3.29 13.02 -12.79
N GLU A 260 -3.56 11.77 -12.46
CA GLU A 260 -4.56 10.96 -13.12
C GLU A 260 -5.82 10.91 -12.25
N GLU A 261 -6.97 10.91 -12.90
CA GLU A 261 -8.27 10.79 -12.22
C GLU A 261 -8.60 9.33 -11.89
N SER A 262 -7.92 8.38 -12.53
CA SER A 262 -8.16 6.95 -12.37
C SER A 262 -6.87 6.15 -12.24
N ALA A 263 -7.00 4.95 -11.67
CA ALA A 263 -5.88 4.04 -11.50
C ALA A 263 -5.44 3.44 -12.85
N LEU A 264 -4.17 3.64 -13.22
CA LEU A 264 -3.58 3.01 -14.40
C LEU A 264 -3.23 1.55 -14.14
N SER A 265 -3.43 0.68 -15.14
CA SER A 265 -2.85 -0.67 -15.17
C SER A 265 -1.32 -0.64 -15.27
N VAL A 266 -0.65 -1.75 -14.92
CA VAL A 266 0.82 -1.87 -15.08
C VAL A 266 1.28 -1.61 -16.52
N VAL A 267 0.50 -2.08 -17.49
CA VAL A 267 0.84 -1.96 -18.92
C VAL A 267 0.73 -0.50 -19.34
N GLU A 268 -0.40 0.15 -19.05
CA GLU A 268 -0.59 1.58 -19.35
C GLU A 268 0.47 2.42 -18.68
N ALA A 269 0.73 2.20 -17.39
CA ALA A 269 1.73 2.97 -16.69
C ALA A 269 3.10 2.84 -17.38
N ARG A 270 3.51 1.63 -17.79
CA ARG A 270 4.80 1.44 -18.50
C ARG A 270 4.86 2.14 -19.86
N ASP A 271 3.73 2.25 -20.53
CA ASP A 271 3.63 2.91 -21.83
C ASP A 271 3.50 4.44 -21.67
N THR A 272 3.03 4.91 -20.52
CA THR A 272 2.94 6.34 -20.21
C THR A 272 4.33 6.93 -20.02
N PRO A 273 4.71 7.96 -20.80
CA PRO A 273 5.99 8.62 -20.63
C PRO A 273 6.06 9.28 -19.25
N PHE A 274 7.22 9.18 -18.60
CA PHE A 274 7.49 9.75 -17.27
C PHE A 274 6.74 9.11 -16.09
N SER A 275 6.17 7.92 -16.27
CA SER A 275 5.76 7.11 -15.12
C SER A 275 6.98 6.40 -14.51
N VAL A 276 6.88 6.08 -13.22
CA VAL A 276 7.76 5.12 -12.56
C VAL A 276 6.91 4.05 -11.92
N VAL A 277 7.03 2.82 -12.40
CA VAL A 277 6.38 1.65 -11.83
C VAL A 277 7.41 0.85 -11.04
N LYS A 278 7.19 0.69 -9.74
CA LYS A 278 8.00 -0.20 -8.90
C LYS A 278 7.18 -1.36 -8.40
N THR A 279 7.68 -2.55 -8.65
CA THR A 279 7.11 -3.79 -8.12
C THR A 279 8.06 -4.39 -7.08
N ALA A 280 7.54 -4.70 -5.90
CA ALA A 280 8.22 -5.44 -4.85
C ALA A 280 7.51 -6.78 -4.63
N LYS A 281 8.27 -7.87 -4.58
CA LYS A 281 7.76 -9.21 -4.26
C LYS A 281 8.33 -9.63 -2.93
N PHE A 282 7.47 -10.10 -2.05
CA PHE A 282 7.85 -10.53 -0.71
C PHE A 282 8.09 -12.03 -0.65
N LYS A 283 8.56 -12.51 0.50
CA LYS A 283 8.82 -13.93 0.69
C LYS A 283 7.57 -14.78 0.40
N SER A 284 7.74 -15.79 -0.44
CA SER A 284 6.65 -16.70 -0.80
C SER A 284 6.32 -17.64 0.36
N GLN A 285 5.04 -17.78 0.65
CA GLN A 285 4.48 -18.82 1.52
C GLN A 285 4.19 -20.05 0.68
N ARG A 286 4.67 -21.21 1.16
CA ARG A 286 4.44 -22.50 0.51
C ARG A 286 3.62 -23.38 1.43
N MET A 287 2.60 -24.01 0.87
CA MET A 287 1.73 -24.91 1.62
C MET A 287 1.19 -26.00 0.73
N LYS A 288 0.78 -27.10 1.36
CA LYS A 288 0.16 -28.23 0.71
C LYS A 288 -1.28 -28.32 1.19
N VAL A 289 -2.23 -28.30 0.26
CA VAL A 289 -3.66 -28.40 0.55
C VAL A 289 -4.20 -29.70 -0.04
N ARG A 290 -5.16 -30.31 0.67
CA ARG A 290 -5.87 -31.49 0.17
C ARG A 290 -7.12 -31.06 -0.57
N LEU A 291 -7.28 -31.57 -1.77
CA LEU A 291 -8.46 -31.38 -2.61
C LEU A 291 -9.39 -32.58 -2.39
N GLN A 292 -10.09 -32.56 -1.26
CA GLN A 292 -11.11 -33.57 -0.94
C GLN A 292 -12.46 -33.15 -1.51
N ASN A 293 -13.39 -34.12 -1.59
CA ASN A 293 -14.79 -33.87 -1.97
C ASN A 293 -14.94 -33.16 -3.33
N TRP A 294 -14.42 -33.80 -4.37
CA TRP A 294 -14.78 -33.41 -5.73
C TRP A 294 -16.24 -33.81 -5.96
N ASP A 295 -17.10 -32.81 -6.03
CA ASP A 295 -18.52 -32.99 -6.28
C ASP A 295 -18.79 -32.83 -7.77
N ARG A 296 -19.64 -33.71 -8.32
CA ARG A 296 -20.10 -33.55 -9.70
C ARG A 296 -21.10 -32.41 -9.74
N ALA A 297 -20.83 -31.39 -10.52
CA ALA A 297 -21.75 -30.28 -10.69
C ALA A 297 -23.07 -30.79 -11.30
N LYS A 298 -24.20 -30.41 -10.69
CA LYS A 298 -25.55 -31.00 -10.93
C LYS A 298 -26.02 -30.96 -12.39
N SER A 299 -25.42 -30.12 -13.23
CA SER A 299 -25.80 -29.91 -14.63
C SER A 299 -24.65 -30.06 -15.62
N THR A 300 -23.46 -30.52 -15.20
CA THR A 300 -22.29 -30.57 -16.11
C THR A 300 -21.44 -31.84 -15.94
N THR A 301 -20.58 -32.11 -16.93
CA THR A 301 -19.51 -33.13 -16.87
C THR A 301 -18.31 -32.66 -16.05
N CYS A 302 -18.48 -31.63 -15.23
CA CYS A 302 -17.43 -31.00 -14.45
C CYS A 302 -17.45 -31.49 -13.00
N TRP A 303 -16.26 -31.70 -12.45
CA TRP A 303 -16.05 -31.92 -11.03
C TRP A 303 -15.55 -30.63 -10.40
N GLU A 304 -16.05 -30.29 -9.21
CA GLU A 304 -15.69 -29.06 -8.52
C GLU A 304 -15.29 -29.32 -7.07
N THR A 305 -14.36 -28.53 -6.55
CA THR A 305 -14.00 -28.49 -5.13
C THR A 305 -13.47 -27.09 -4.80
N ALA A 306 -13.55 -26.70 -3.53
CA ALA A 306 -13.03 -25.42 -3.08
C ALA A 306 -12.22 -25.60 -1.79
N VAL A 307 -11.15 -24.81 -1.67
CA VAL A 307 -10.31 -24.78 -0.47
C VAL A 307 -10.13 -23.36 0.02
N ARG A 308 -10.04 -23.24 1.33
CA ARG A 308 -9.81 -21.99 2.05
C ARG A 308 -8.38 -21.99 2.57
N VAL A 309 -7.65 -20.95 2.22
CA VAL A 309 -6.21 -20.86 2.44
C VAL A 309 -5.91 -19.64 3.30
N PRO A 310 -5.41 -19.80 4.53
CA PRO A 310 -4.93 -18.67 5.31
C PRO A 310 -3.65 -18.12 4.66
N VAL A 311 -3.63 -16.81 4.41
CA VAL A 311 -2.46 -16.11 3.87
C VAL A 311 -2.03 -15.05 4.86
N HIS A 312 -0.80 -15.16 5.34
CA HIS A 312 -0.24 -14.22 6.32
C HIS A 312 0.47 -13.07 5.61
N LEU A 313 0.52 -11.88 6.21
CA LEU A 313 1.39 -10.82 5.71
C LEU A 313 2.86 -11.17 6.05
N PRO A 314 3.79 -11.10 5.09
CA PRO A 314 5.21 -11.26 5.38
C PRO A 314 5.68 -10.21 6.39
N ALA A 315 6.48 -10.60 7.38
CA ALA A 315 7.00 -9.68 8.40
C ALA A 315 7.89 -8.57 7.83
N ASP A 316 8.48 -8.79 6.65
CA ASP A 316 9.28 -7.84 5.90
C ASP A 316 8.46 -6.95 4.94
N ALA A 317 7.14 -7.15 4.86
CA ALA A 317 6.28 -6.33 4.03
C ALA A 317 6.14 -4.92 4.63
N PRO A 318 6.28 -3.85 3.84
CA PRO A 318 6.10 -2.48 4.30
C PRO A 318 4.64 -2.28 4.74
N GLN A 319 4.47 -1.59 5.86
CA GLN A 319 3.16 -1.28 6.46
C GLN A 319 2.47 -0.10 5.75
N LEU A 320 2.44 -0.15 4.42
CA LEU A 320 1.79 0.87 3.60
C LEU A 320 0.45 0.33 3.10
N PRO A 321 -0.65 1.09 3.22
CA PRO A 321 -1.93 0.65 2.73
C PRO A 321 -1.96 0.65 1.19
N SER A 322 -3.01 0.05 0.63
CA SER A 322 -3.47 0.34 -0.72
C SER A 322 -4.01 1.78 -0.74
N PHE A 323 -3.64 2.56 -1.75
CA PHE A 323 -4.14 3.91 -1.91
C PHE A 323 -4.04 4.36 -3.37
N PHE A 324 -4.85 5.37 -3.71
CA PHE A 324 -4.77 6.10 -4.96
C PHE A 324 -4.77 7.59 -4.66
N ALA A 325 -3.68 8.26 -5.01
CA ALA A 325 -3.62 9.71 -5.18
C ALA A 325 -3.18 9.96 -6.62
N GLY A 326 -3.70 10.99 -7.28
CA GLY A 326 -3.50 11.18 -8.73
C GLY A 326 -2.03 11.16 -9.19
N LEU A 327 -1.07 11.47 -8.31
CA LEU A 327 0.38 11.40 -8.59
C LEU A 327 1.06 10.12 -8.10
N VAL A 328 0.50 9.43 -7.10
CA VAL A 328 1.10 8.24 -6.49
C VAL A 328 0.01 7.26 -6.11
N SER A 329 0.14 6.01 -6.53
CA SER A 329 -0.78 4.95 -6.11
C SER A 329 -0.04 3.68 -5.75
N ARG A 330 -0.64 2.88 -4.89
CA ARG A 330 -0.09 1.60 -4.45
C ARG A 330 -1.18 0.54 -4.40
N ARG A 331 -0.91 -0.59 -5.02
CA ARG A 331 -1.82 -1.74 -5.12
C ARG A 331 -1.08 -3.02 -4.75
N TYR A 332 -1.82 -4.00 -4.23
CA TYR A 332 -1.29 -5.29 -3.85
C TYR A 332 -2.00 -6.42 -4.59
N ALA A 333 -1.27 -7.52 -4.79
CA ALA A 333 -1.81 -8.73 -5.38
C ALA A 333 -1.15 -9.98 -4.77
N PHE A 334 -1.92 -11.06 -4.66
CA PHE A 334 -1.38 -12.40 -4.45
C PHE A 334 -1.08 -13.04 -5.79
N LEU A 335 0.21 -13.36 -6.01
CA LEU A 335 0.64 -14.25 -7.08
C LEU A 335 0.57 -15.68 -6.55
N ILE A 336 -0.33 -16.49 -7.10
CA ILE A 336 -0.57 -17.86 -6.67
C ILE A 336 -0.08 -18.77 -7.78
N GLU A 337 0.88 -19.65 -7.46
CA GLU A 337 1.22 -20.79 -8.30
C GLU A 337 0.70 -22.07 -7.65
N ALA A 338 -0.18 -22.78 -8.36
CA ALA A 338 -0.76 -24.04 -7.92
C ALA A 338 -0.20 -25.19 -8.75
N LYS A 339 0.29 -26.23 -8.07
CA LYS A 339 0.84 -27.43 -8.67
C LYS A 339 0.08 -28.65 -8.15
N LEU A 340 -0.63 -29.31 -9.05
CA LEU A 340 -1.52 -30.42 -8.74
C LEU A 340 -0.76 -31.76 -8.74
N SER A 341 -1.13 -32.65 -7.82
CA SER A 341 -0.58 -34.00 -7.72
C SER A 341 -1.65 -35.04 -7.38
N SER A 342 -1.38 -36.28 -7.79
CA SER A 342 -2.20 -37.45 -7.45
C SER A 342 -1.72 -38.13 -6.16
N GLU A 343 -2.53 -39.04 -5.62
CA GLU A 343 -2.16 -39.85 -4.44
C GLU A 343 -0.88 -40.69 -4.67
N SER A 344 -0.64 -41.10 -5.92
CA SER A 344 0.59 -41.81 -6.32
C SER A 344 1.84 -40.92 -6.31
N GLY A 345 1.73 -39.64 -5.95
CA GLY A 345 2.83 -38.68 -5.95
C GLY A 345 3.24 -38.22 -7.35
N SER A 346 2.53 -38.67 -8.40
CA SER A 346 2.80 -38.23 -9.76
C SER A 346 2.43 -36.76 -9.89
N CYS A 347 3.42 -35.97 -10.30
CA CYS A 347 3.31 -34.54 -10.50
C CYS A 347 2.66 -34.30 -11.87
N LEU A 348 1.52 -33.60 -11.90
CA LEU A 348 0.95 -33.15 -13.16
C LEU A 348 1.74 -31.92 -13.62
N HIS A 349 2.16 -31.93 -14.89
CA HIS A 349 3.32 -31.14 -15.34
C HIS A 349 3.09 -29.63 -15.40
N ASP A 350 1.83 -29.17 -15.41
CA ASP A 350 1.52 -27.74 -15.56
C ASP A 350 1.22 -27.04 -14.22
N ARG A 351 1.70 -25.80 -14.12
CA ARG A 351 1.40 -24.91 -13.00
C ARG A 351 0.28 -23.96 -13.40
N LEU A 352 -0.78 -23.96 -12.62
CA LEU A 352 -1.84 -22.96 -12.74
C LEU A 352 -1.37 -21.69 -12.02
N LYS A 353 -1.51 -20.52 -12.67
CA LYS A 353 -1.07 -19.23 -12.12
C LYS A 353 -2.21 -18.23 -12.06
N LEU A 354 -2.46 -17.69 -10.86
CA LEU A 354 -3.40 -16.60 -10.63
C LEU A 354 -2.66 -15.35 -10.15
N LYS A 355 -3.25 -14.19 -10.43
CA LYS A 355 -2.87 -12.90 -9.86
C LYS A 355 -4.15 -12.25 -9.32
N VAL A 356 -4.35 -12.37 -8.01
CA VAL A 356 -5.58 -11.95 -7.32
C VAL A 356 -5.32 -10.63 -6.62
N PRO A 357 -6.15 -9.58 -6.82
CA PRO A 357 -6.00 -8.32 -6.09
C PRO A 357 -6.19 -8.56 -4.60
N VAL A 358 -5.52 -7.78 -3.77
CA VAL A 358 -5.79 -7.74 -2.34
C VAL A 358 -5.63 -6.31 -1.86
N GLN A 359 -6.52 -5.88 -0.98
CA GLN A 359 -6.42 -4.60 -0.32
C GLN A 359 -5.65 -4.72 0.98
N VAL A 360 -4.85 -3.70 1.26
CA VAL A 360 -4.15 -3.54 2.54
C VAL A 360 -4.65 -2.24 3.14
N VAL A 361 -5.15 -2.25 4.37
CA VAL A 361 -5.75 -1.08 5.02
C VAL A 361 -5.18 -0.91 6.43
N HIS A 362 -5.20 0.33 6.93
CA HIS A 362 -4.99 0.60 8.36
C HIS A 362 -6.36 0.72 9.02
N ALA A 363 -6.67 -0.16 9.98
CA ALA A 363 -7.89 0.00 10.75
C ALA A 363 -7.73 1.18 11.72
N PRO A 364 -8.78 2.01 11.89
CA PRO A 364 -8.79 2.99 12.95
C PRO A 364 -8.66 2.28 14.30
N VAL A 365 -7.90 2.86 15.22
CA VAL A 365 -8.03 2.49 16.63
C VAL A 365 -9.43 2.93 17.05
N VAL A 366 -10.35 1.97 17.19
CA VAL A 366 -11.57 2.22 17.96
C VAL A 366 -11.08 2.40 19.39
N THR A 367 -10.76 3.64 19.74
CA THR A 367 -10.63 4.01 21.14
C THR A 367 -12.07 4.02 21.59
N GLU A 368 -12.51 2.95 22.25
CA GLU A 368 -13.73 3.00 23.04
C GLU A 368 -13.52 4.17 24.00
N LEU A 369 -14.15 5.31 23.68
CA LEU A 369 -14.28 6.41 24.60
C LEU A 369 -15.07 5.82 25.76
N GLY A 370 -14.38 5.46 26.84
CA GLY A 370 -15.03 5.34 28.13
C GLY A 370 -15.72 6.66 28.39
N ASP A 371 -17.00 6.61 28.73
CA ASP A 371 -17.89 7.75 28.97
C ASP A 371 -17.47 8.65 30.17
N ASP A 372 -16.24 8.54 30.65
CA ASP A 372 -15.76 9.22 31.85
C ASP A 372 -14.51 10.05 31.53
N GLU A 373 -14.71 11.31 31.13
CA GLU A 373 -14.02 12.48 31.71
C GLU A 373 -14.38 13.73 30.88
N GLU A 374 -15.40 14.45 31.37
CA GLU A 374 -15.71 15.83 31.03
C GLU A 374 -14.59 16.73 31.60
N LEU A 375 -13.45 16.78 30.92
CA LEU A 375 -12.36 17.69 31.24
C LEU A 375 -12.55 19.00 30.47
N ASP A 376 -13.03 19.99 31.21
CA ASP A 376 -13.14 21.41 30.86
C ASP A 376 -11.81 21.93 30.29
N CYS A 377 -11.71 21.92 28.95
CA CYS A 377 -10.62 22.54 28.21
C CYS A 377 -11.20 23.64 27.34
N THR A 378 -10.92 24.87 27.76
CA THR A 378 -11.09 26.11 27.01
C THR A 378 -10.86 25.96 25.50
N THR A 379 -11.79 26.56 24.76
CA THR A 379 -11.99 26.54 23.32
C THR A 379 -10.77 27.00 22.51
N GLU A 380 -9.89 26.06 22.13
CA GLU A 380 -8.96 26.23 21.01
C GLU A 380 -9.37 25.34 19.83
N SER A 381 -9.80 25.99 18.75
CA SER A 381 -10.31 25.32 17.55
C SER A 381 -9.25 24.46 16.86
N PRO A 382 -9.53 23.19 16.53
CA PRO A 382 -8.57 22.27 15.92
C PRO A 382 -8.22 22.61 14.46
N ILE A 383 -6.98 22.30 14.06
CA ILE A 383 -6.64 22.10 12.65
C ILE A 383 -6.94 20.64 12.30
N TYR A 384 -7.91 20.43 11.40
CA TYR A 384 -8.25 19.12 10.86
C TYR A 384 -7.45 18.84 9.58
N VAL A 385 -6.85 17.66 9.48
CA VAL A 385 -6.30 17.12 8.23
C VAL A 385 -7.38 16.21 7.62
N PRO A 386 -7.96 16.56 6.45
CA PRO A 386 -8.98 15.73 5.82
C PRO A 386 -8.46 14.40 5.32
#